data_AF-A0A6C0IE04-F1
#
_entry.id   AF-A0A6C0IE04-F1
#
_cell.length_a   1.000
_cell.length_b   1.000
_cell.length_c   1.000
_cell.angle_alpha   90.00
_cell.angle_beta   90.00
_cell.angle_gamma   90.00
#
_symmetry.space_group_name_H-M   'P 1'
#
loop_
_entity.id
_entity.type
_entity.pdbx_description
1 polymer ?
#
loop_
_entity_poly.entity_id
_entity_poly.type
_entity_poly.pdbx_seq_one_letter_code
_entity_poly.pdbx_strand_id
1 'polypeptide(L)'
;MTLCNDVINDLQYYILDDNNIKKALEMNINNNVKNNIIQKNDKTDKIDKKQTNENNFFFPKEKDTLFWCFYIIKNGDVKYDSIYHKNEVLASQIKIEYVEKIRKEKQTVKTYKFDTISNIESNLANDKILNIKTFLTLCAIENINILYTHNKTYYELLTNDTDNIFIVNSLDKGIGSGSFGKKYGYQLNTKDYANNIKSSLYKLDNIDKPLKAISYYKVEDLIKICNKLVIETINKQNGKEKLKKELYEAIIQYF
;
A
#
# COMPACT_ATOMS: atom_id res chain seq x y z
N MET A 1 42.16 56.00 -35.42
CA MET A 1 42.63 54.64 -35.14
C MET A 1 42.55 54.42 -33.62
N THR A 2 41.33 54.50 -33.07
CA THR A 2 41.11 54.52 -31.60
C THR A 2 39.83 53.75 -31.27
N LEU A 3 38.76 53.93 -32.06
CA LEU A 3 37.47 53.26 -31.88
C LEU A 3 37.50 51.71 -32.02
N CYS A 4 38.47 51.15 -32.74
CA CYS A 4 38.54 49.70 -32.96
C CYS A 4 39.21 48.95 -31.79
N ASN A 5 40.06 49.64 -31.01
CA ASN A 5 40.68 49.07 -29.82
C ASN A 5 39.69 48.96 -28.65
N ASP A 6 38.74 49.89 -28.55
CA ASP A 6 37.75 49.89 -27.46
C ASP A 6 36.84 48.64 -27.55
N VAL A 7 36.38 48.30 -28.76
CA VAL A 7 35.57 47.10 -29.00
C VAL A 7 36.37 45.81 -28.75
N ILE A 8 37.66 45.79 -29.11
CA ILE A 8 38.52 44.63 -28.85
C ILE A 8 38.76 44.45 -27.35
N ASN A 9 38.96 45.54 -26.60
CA ASN A 9 39.12 45.50 -25.15
C ASN A 9 37.85 45.00 -24.44
N ASP A 10 36.67 45.41 -24.92
CA ASP A 10 35.39 44.94 -24.37
C ASP A 10 35.15 43.45 -24.66
N LEU A 11 35.63 42.95 -25.80
CA LEU A 11 35.52 41.54 -26.16
C LEU A 11 36.55 40.65 -25.48
N GLN A 12 37.69 41.16 -25.03
CA GLN A 12 38.72 40.39 -24.30
C GLN A 12 38.15 39.65 -23.08
N TYR A 13 37.15 40.22 -22.42
CA TYR A 13 36.48 39.58 -21.28
C TYR A 13 35.73 38.29 -21.63
N TYR A 14 35.40 38.08 -22.92
CA TYR A 14 34.66 36.92 -23.41
C TYR A 14 35.49 36.04 -24.34
N ILE A 15 36.74 36.40 -24.63
CA ILE A 15 37.67 35.59 -25.41
C ILE A 15 38.06 34.35 -24.60
N LEU A 16 38.16 33.22 -25.28
CA LEU A 16 38.58 31.96 -24.68
C LEU A 16 40.10 31.97 -24.44
N ASP A 17 40.54 32.68 -23.40
CA ASP A 17 41.93 32.73 -22.95
C ASP A 17 42.12 31.94 -21.64
N ASP A 18 43.37 31.67 -21.27
CA ASP A 18 43.72 30.88 -20.09
C ASP A 18 43.15 31.48 -18.79
N ASN A 19 43.01 32.81 -18.71
CA ASN A 19 42.48 33.49 -17.54
C ASN A 19 40.96 33.31 -17.42
N ASN A 20 40.23 33.42 -18.53
CA ASN A 20 38.79 33.23 -18.60
C ASN A 20 38.42 31.75 -18.43
N ILE A 21 39.23 30.83 -18.95
CA ILE A 21 39.10 29.39 -18.68
C ILE A 21 39.31 29.12 -17.19
N LYS A 22 40.38 29.65 -16.59
CA LYS A 22 40.65 29.50 -15.15
C LYS A 22 39.52 30.05 -14.30
N LYS A 23 39.01 31.24 -14.63
CA LYS A 23 37.87 31.87 -13.93
C LYS A 23 36.58 31.05 -14.06
N ALA A 24 36.30 30.49 -15.24
CA ALA A 24 35.15 29.60 -15.45
C ALA A 24 35.27 28.29 -14.65
N LEU A 25 36.47 27.72 -14.58
CA LEU A 25 36.76 26.54 -13.76
C LEU A 25 36.63 26.85 -12.27
N GLU A 26 37.15 27.98 -11.79
CA GLU A 26 37.00 28.43 -10.40
C GLU A 26 35.53 28.67 -10.02
N MET A 27 34.72 29.25 -10.93
CA MET A 27 33.27 29.39 -10.72
C MET A 27 32.57 28.03 -10.64
N ASN A 28 32.92 27.07 -11.50
CA ASN A 28 32.35 25.72 -11.46
C ASN A 28 32.77 24.95 -10.20
N ILE A 29 34.01 25.08 -9.75
CA ILE A 29 34.49 24.47 -8.50
C ILE A 29 33.73 25.08 -7.32
N ASN A 30 33.58 26.40 -7.25
CA ASN A 30 32.84 27.07 -6.17
C ASN A 30 31.34 26.73 -6.17
N ASN A 31 30.72 26.54 -7.34
CA ASN A 31 29.34 26.06 -7.43
C ASN A 31 29.21 24.61 -6.95
N ASN A 32 30.16 23.74 -7.28
CA ASN A 32 30.20 22.37 -6.75
C ASN A 32 30.46 22.34 -5.24
N VAL A 33 31.27 23.25 -4.69
CA VAL A 33 31.49 23.37 -3.24
C VAL A 33 30.25 23.91 -2.54
N LYS A 34 29.55 24.92 -3.08
CA LYS A 34 28.27 25.39 -2.53
C LYS A 34 27.18 24.33 -2.63
N ASN A 35 27.08 23.61 -3.74
CA ASN A 35 26.15 22.49 -3.87
C ASN A 35 26.51 21.35 -2.90
N ASN A 36 27.79 21.06 -2.65
CA ASN A 36 28.21 20.05 -1.68
C ASN A 36 28.08 20.48 -0.20
N ILE A 37 28.05 21.80 0.10
CA ILE A 37 27.77 22.31 1.45
C ILE A 37 26.26 22.36 1.70
N ILE A 38 25.45 22.69 0.68
CA ILE A 38 23.99 22.66 0.77
C ILE A 38 23.46 21.21 0.76
N GLN A 39 24.07 20.29 -0.01
CA GLN A 39 23.74 18.85 -0.01
C GLN A 39 24.31 18.08 1.20
N LYS A 40 25.15 18.69 2.05
CA LYS A 40 25.54 18.06 3.33
C LYS A 40 24.48 18.19 4.42
N ASN A 41 23.39 18.91 4.18
CA ASN A 41 22.27 19.02 5.12
C ASN A 41 20.99 18.28 4.70
N ASP A 42 20.92 17.64 3.54
CA ASP A 42 19.80 16.75 3.24
C ASP A 42 20.29 15.41 2.68
N LYS A 43 19.90 14.37 3.42
CA LYS A 43 20.31 12.99 3.26
C LYS A 43 19.74 12.37 1.98
N THR A 44 20.44 11.32 1.58
CA THR A 44 20.03 10.20 0.69
C THR A 44 20.26 10.41 -0.79
N ASP A 45 21.35 9.83 -1.29
CA ASP A 45 21.29 8.77 -2.31
C ASP A 45 22.67 8.13 -2.48
N LYS A 46 22.82 6.91 -1.95
CA LYS A 46 23.81 5.95 -2.41
C LYS A 46 23.12 4.64 -2.71
N ILE A 47 23.15 4.31 -3.98
CA ILE A 47 22.94 2.99 -4.56
C ILE A 47 23.83 2.01 -3.81
N ASP A 48 23.23 1.07 -3.11
CA ASP A 48 23.90 -0.15 -2.65
C ASP A 48 22.96 -1.33 -2.84
N LYS A 49 23.43 -2.31 -3.62
CA LYS A 49 22.95 -3.69 -3.56
C LYS A 49 23.14 -4.16 -2.12
N LYS A 50 22.06 -4.29 -1.36
CA LYS A 50 22.03 -5.05 -0.10
C LYS A 50 20.70 -5.75 0.08
N GLN A 51 20.79 -7.07 0.18
CA GLN A 51 19.79 -7.91 0.82
C GLN A 51 19.39 -7.36 2.20
N THR A 52 18.17 -7.73 2.58
CA THR A 52 17.53 -7.69 3.92
C THR A 52 17.18 -6.33 4.50
N ASN A 53 15.90 -5.96 4.37
CA ASN A 53 15.04 -5.60 5.50
C ASN A 53 13.60 -6.03 5.18
N GLU A 54 13.12 -7.01 5.93
CA GLU A 54 11.73 -7.46 5.96
C GLU A 54 10.86 -6.30 6.51
N ASN A 55 9.73 -6.01 5.86
CA ASN A 55 8.72 -4.98 6.20
C ASN A 55 8.70 -3.67 5.38
N ASN A 56 9.20 -3.64 4.15
CA ASN A 56 8.92 -2.51 3.26
C ASN A 56 7.57 -2.68 2.56
N PHE A 57 6.49 -2.40 3.29
CA PHE A 57 5.17 -2.19 2.67
C PHE A 57 5.23 -0.93 1.80
N PHE A 58 4.81 -1.05 0.55
CA PHE A 58 4.63 0.08 -0.33
C PHE A 58 3.26 0.71 -0.09
N PHE A 59 3.22 2.01 0.21
CA PHE A 59 2.00 2.77 0.41
C PHE A 59 1.85 3.82 -0.71
N PRO A 60 0.81 3.70 -1.56
CA PRO A 60 0.49 4.74 -2.53
C PRO A 60 0.18 6.08 -1.85
N LYS A 61 0.49 7.20 -2.52
CA LYS A 61 0.31 8.57 -1.98
C LYS A 61 -1.07 9.14 -2.29
N GLU A 62 -1.79 8.52 -3.21
CA GLU A 62 -3.07 8.97 -3.73
C GLU A 62 -4.22 8.67 -2.76
N LYS A 63 -5.37 9.31 -2.96
CA LYS A 63 -6.54 9.16 -2.08
C LYS A 63 -7.05 7.71 -2.02
N ASP A 64 -7.13 7.04 -3.17
CA ASP A 64 -7.61 5.66 -3.27
C ASP A 64 -6.44 4.66 -3.22
N THR A 65 -5.81 4.57 -2.05
CA THR A 65 -4.62 3.73 -1.86
C THR A 65 -4.87 2.26 -2.22
N LEU A 66 -6.09 1.73 -2.00
CA LEU A 66 -6.42 0.35 -2.31
C LEU A 66 -6.47 0.08 -3.81
N PHE A 67 -7.06 0.98 -4.59
CA PHE A 67 -7.06 0.88 -6.05
C PHE A 67 -5.64 0.91 -6.62
N TRP A 68 -4.79 1.81 -6.12
CA TRP A 68 -3.41 1.90 -6.59
C TRP A 68 -2.58 0.68 -6.19
N CYS A 69 -2.79 0.10 -5.00
CA CYS A 69 -2.21 -1.20 -4.66
C CYS A 69 -2.59 -2.26 -5.70
N PHE A 70 -3.86 -2.37 -6.07
CA PHE A 70 -4.30 -3.31 -7.12
C PHE A 70 -3.62 -3.04 -8.46
N TYR A 71 -3.61 -1.78 -8.90
CA TYR A 71 -3.02 -1.40 -10.19
C TYR A 71 -1.55 -1.78 -10.26
N ILE A 72 -0.77 -1.51 -9.21
CA ILE A 72 0.67 -1.80 -9.17
C ILE A 72 0.91 -3.31 -9.11
N ILE A 73 0.13 -4.05 -8.30
CA ILE A 73 0.21 -5.51 -8.22
C ILE A 73 0.00 -6.14 -9.61
N LYS A 74 -0.93 -5.59 -10.39
CA LYS A 74 -1.25 -6.12 -11.73
C LYS A 74 -0.25 -5.71 -12.81
N ASN A 75 0.17 -4.45 -12.82
CA ASN A 75 0.92 -3.84 -13.92
C ASN A 75 2.42 -3.73 -13.66
N GLY A 76 2.87 -3.94 -12.42
CA GLY A 76 4.23 -3.70 -11.98
C GLY A 76 4.49 -2.25 -11.58
N ASP A 77 5.58 -2.09 -10.83
CA ASP A 77 6.16 -0.82 -10.37
C ASP A 77 6.54 0.11 -11.54
N VAL A 78 7.18 -0.45 -12.58
CA VAL A 78 7.67 0.32 -13.74
C VAL A 78 6.56 1.09 -14.45
N LYS A 79 5.39 0.45 -14.63
CA LYS A 79 4.23 1.11 -15.27
C LYS A 79 3.64 2.19 -14.38
N TYR A 80 3.62 1.99 -13.07
CA TYR A 80 3.12 3.00 -12.14
C TYR A 80 4.03 4.24 -12.08
N ASP A 81 5.34 4.06 -12.15
CA ASP A 81 6.29 5.18 -12.15
C ASP A 81 6.29 5.96 -13.47
N SER A 82 5.94 5.31 -14.58
CA SER A 82 5.78 5.97 -15.88
C SER A 82 4.59 6.94 -15.96
N ILE A 83 3.64 6.88 -15.02
CA ILE A 83 2.48 7.78 -14.96
C ILE A 83 2.92 9.12 -14.35
N TYR A 84 3.24 10.08 -15.22
CA TYR A 84 3.64 11.44 -14.83
C TYR A 84 2.59 12.17 -13.99
N HIS A 85 1.31 11.96 -14.28
CA HIS A 85 0.19 12.56 -13.55
C HIS A 85 -0.81 11.49 -13.12
N LYS A 86 -0.64 11.01 -11.89
CA LYS A 86 -1.54 10.05 -11.23
C LYS A 86 -2.81 10.78 -10.79
N ASN A 87 -3.67 11.06 -11.77
CA ASN A 87 -4.88 11.86 -11.59
C ASN A 87 -6.11 10.96 -11.42
N GLU A 88 -7.14 11.49 -10.75
CA GLU A 88 -8.42 10.80 -10.52
C GLU A 88 -9.08 10.36 -11.85
N VAL A 89 -8.87 11.09 -12.95
CA VAL A 89 -9.40 10.76 -14.28
C VAL A 89 -8.88 9.42 -14.81
N LEU A 90 -7.57 9.16 -14.68
CA LEU A 90 -6.97 7.91 -15.15
C LEU A 90 -7.48 6.72 -14.34
N ALA A 91 -7.59 6.89 -13.01
CA ALA A 91 -8.16 5.88 -12.14
C ALA A 91 -9.61 5.55 -12.54
N SER A 92 -10.44 6.56 -12.79
CA SER A 92 -11.82 6.35 -13.24
C SER A 92 -11.91 5.63 -14.59
N GLN A 93 -11.04 5.96 -15.56
CA GLN A 93 -11.01 5.28 -16.86
C GLN A 93 -10.70 3.78 -16.70
N ILE A 94 -9.66 3.45 -15.93
CA ILE A 94 -9.29 2.06 -15.66
C ILE A 94 -10.43 1.34 -14.90
N LYS A 95 -11.05 1.99 -13.91
CA LYS A 95 -12.19 1.40 -13.18
C LYS A 95 -13.35 1.05 -14.12
N ILE A 96 -13.65 1.88 -15.12
CA ILE A 96 -14.69 1.62 -16.13
C ILE A 96 -14.33 0.38 -16.97
N GLU A 97 -13.07 0.21 -17.37
CA GLU A 97 -12.63 -0.99 -18.09
C GLU A 97 -12.84 -2.26 -17.24
N TYR A 98 -12.59 -2.18 -15.93
CA TYR A 98 -12.86 -3.29 -15.01
C TYR A 98 -14.35 -3.59 -14.82
N VAL A 99 -15.24 -2.59 -14.90
CA VAL A 99 -16.69 -2.82 -14.91
C VAL A 99 -17.08 -3.70 -16.09
N GLU A 100 -16.53 -3.44 -17.28
CA GLU A 100 -16.79 -4.29 -18.45
C GLU A 100 -16.23 -5.71 -18.27
N LYS A 101 -15.04 -5.84 -17.67
CA LYS A 101 -14.44 -7.16 -17.40
C LYS A 101 -15.27 -7.98 -16.41
N ILE A 102 -15.76 -7.35 -15.34
CA ILE A 102 -16.66 -7.99 -14.35
C ILE A 102 -17.95 -8.48 -15.00
N ARG A 103 -18.50 -7.71 -15.96
CA ARG A 103 -19.68 -8.12 -16.72
C ARG A 103 -19.42 -9.35 -17.61
N LYS A 104 -18.20 -9.55 -18.08
CA LYS A 104 -17.80 -10.75 -18.84
C LYS A 104 -17.57 -11.94 -17.91
N GLU A 105 -16.94 -11.72 -16.75
CA GLU A 105 -16.55 -12.77 -15.79
C GLU A 105 -17.50 -12.91 -14.59
N LYS A 106 -18.81 -12.84 -14.84
CA LYS A 106 -19.84 -12.93 -13.78
C LYS A 106 -19.78 -14.22 -12.97
N GLN A 107 -19.27 -15.31 -13.55
CA GLN A 107 -19.17 -16.61 -12.87
C GLN A 107 -18.17 -16.54 -11.72
N THR A 108 -17.00 -15.93 -11.93
CA THR A 108 -15.97 -15.77 -10.88
C THR A 108 -16.52 -14.99 -9.69
N VAL A 109 -17.26 -13.89 -9.95
CA VAL A 109 -17.90 -13.10 -8.89
C VAL A 109 -18.90 -13.94 -8.08
N LYS A 110 -19.69 -14.78 -8.76
CA LYS A 110 -20.66 -15.69 -8.11
C LYS A 110 -19.99 -16.82 -7.33
N THR A 111 -18.78 -17.22 -7.69
CA THR A 111 -18.01 -18.23 -6.96
C THR A 111 -17.55 -17.69 -5.62
N TYR A 112 -16.94 -16.49 -5.59
CA TYR A 112 -16.38 -15.93 -4.37
C TYR A 112 -17.42 -15.21 -3.48
N LYS A 113 -18.52 -14.70 -4.05
CA LYS A 113 -19.66 -14.10 -3.32
C LYS A 113 -19.29 -13.00 -2.34
N PHE A 114 -18.28 -12.18 -2.66
CA PHE A 114 -17.88 -11.04 -1.83
C PHE A 114 -18.97 -9.97 -1.72
N ASP A 115 -19.63 -9.66 -2.84
CA ASP A 115 -20.78 -8.76 -2.89
C ASP A 115 -21.62 -9.05 -4.15
N THR A 116 -22.74 -8.35 -4.30
CA THR A 116 -23.56 -8.37 -5.51
C THR A 116 -22.83 -7.67 -6.65
N ILE A 117 -22.94 -8.21 -7.87
CA ILE A 117 -22.34 -7.63 -9.09
C ILE A 117 -22.69 -6.14 -9.20
N SER A 118 -23.95 -5.76 -8.97
CA SER A 118 -24.39 -4.35 -9.02
C SER A 118 -23.66 -3.43 -8.03
N ASN A 119 -23.38 -3.91 -6.81
CA ASN A 119 -22.66 -3.13 -5.80
C ASN A 119 -21.19 -2.95 -6.19
N ILE A 120 -20.57 -4.00 -6.73
CA ILE A 120 -19.19 -3.98 -7.22
C ILE A 120 -19.06 -3.02 -8.40
N GLU A 121 -19.99 -3.09 -9.37
CA GLU A 121 -20.04 -2.16 -10.50
C GLU A 121 -20.24 -0.70 -10.05
N SER A 122 -21.17 -0.47 -9.11
CA SER A 122 -21.40 0.88 -8.57
C SER A 122 -20.16 1.42 -7.85
N ASN A 123 -19.46 0.60 -7.06
CA ASN A 123 -18.26 1.05 -6.36
C ASN A 123 -17.09 1.35 -7.32
N LEU A 124 -17.03 0.69 -8.47
CA LEU A 124 -16.04 1.01 -9.50
C LEU A 124 -16.41 2.26 -10.30
N ALA A 125 -17.67 2.41 -10.68
CA ALA A 125 -18.11 3.49 -11.57
C ALA A 125 -18.35 4.82 -10.83
N ASN A 126 -18.90 4.76 -9.61
CA ASN A 126 -19.42 5.93 -8.90
C ASN A 126 -18.58 6.33 -7.69
N ASP A 127 -17.98 5.36 -6.99
CA ASP A 127 -17.28 5.65 -5.73
C ASP A 127 -15.83 6.11 -5.95
N LYS A 128 -15.45 7.14 -5.18
CA LYS A 128 -14.09 7.70 -5.23
C LYS A 128 -13.05 6.78 -4.59
N ILE A 129 -13.47 5.92 -3.67
CA ILE A 129 -12.61 5.01 -2.91
C ILE A 129 -13.07 3.58 -3.17
N LEU A 130 -12.12 2.70 -3.47
CA LEU A 130 -12.39 1.30 -3.71
C LEU A 130 -12.69 0.55 -2.40
N ASN A 131 -13.74 -0.26 -2.41
CA ASN A 131 -14.07 -1.13 -1.28
C ASN A 131 -13.21 -2.39 -1.28
N ILE A 132 -12.93 -2.94 -0.09
CA ILE A 132 -12.16 -4.20 0.07
C ILE A 132 -12.81 -5.36 -0.68
N LYS A 133 -14.15 -5.44 -0.68
CA LYS A 133 -14.90 -6.47 -1.42
C LYS A 133 -14.67 -6.38 -2.93
N THR A 134 -14.73 -5.15 -3.46
CA THR A 134 -14.48 -4.87 -4.87
C THR A 134 -13.04 -5.21 -5.22
N PHE A 135 -12.07 -4.79 -4.39
CA PHE A 135 -10.66 -5.13 -4.53
C PHE A 135 -10.42 -6.64 -4.59
N LEU A 136 -10.95 -7.42 -3.63
CA LEU A 136 -10.78 -8.87 -3.63
C LEU A 136 -11.44 -9.54 -4.83
N THR A 137 -12.57 -9.01 -5.29
CA THR A 137 -13.21 -9.49 -6.53
C THR A 137 -12.32 -9.25 -7.75
N LEU A 138 -11.71 -8.06 -7.87
CA LEU A 138 -10.77 -7.78 -8.95
C LEU A 138 -9.57 -8.73 -8.92
N CYS A 139 -9.05 -9.00 -7.72
CA CYS A 139 -7.93 -9.91 -7.56
C CYS A 139 -8.29 -11.36 -7.87
N ALA A 140 -9.52 -11.77 -7.56
CA ALA A 140 -10.07 -13.06 -7.97
C ALA A 140 -10.18 -13.20 -9.49
N ILE A 141 -10.68 -12.17 -10.18
CA ILE A 141 -10.78 -12.11 -11.65
C ILE A 141 -9.41 -12.17 -12.32
N GLU A 142 -8.41 -11.52 -11.72
CA GLU A 142 -7.05 -11.50 -12.26
C GLU A 142 -6.20 -12.70 -11.83
N ASN A 143 -6.76 -13.67 -11.09
CA ASN A 143 -6.06 -14.81 -10.50
C ASN A 143 -4.82 -14.41 -9.69
N ILE A 144 -4.99 -13.44 -8.78
CA ILE A 144 -3.93 -12.95 -7.89
C ILE A 144 -4.14 -13.53 -6.47
N ASN A 145 -3.07 -14.08 -5.88
CA ASN A 145 -3.07 -14.55 -4.50
C ASN A 145 -2.86 -13.39 -3.53
N ILE A 146 -3.78 -13.23 -2.58
CA ILE A 146 -3.77 -12.13 -1.62
C ILE A 146 -3.92 -12.62 -0.18
N LEU A 147 -3.08 -12.06 0.69
CA LEU A 147 -3.26 -12.09 2.14
C LEU A 147 -3.59 -10.68 2.61
N TYR A 148 -4.86 -10.41 2.87
CA TYR A 148 -5.29 -9.14 3.44
C TYR A 148 -5.11 -9.17 4.96
N THR A 149 -4.41 -8.20 5.53
CA THR A 149 -4.20 -8.07 6.98
C THR A 149 -4.83 -6.77 7.50
N HIS A 150 -5.51 -6.89 8.63
CA HIS A 150 -6.11 -5.78 9.34
C HIS A 150 -6.01 -6.01 10.84
N ASN A 151 -5.31 -5.12 11.55
CA ASN A 151 -5.07 -5.24 12.99
C ASN A 151 -4.51 -6.62 13.37
N LYS A 152 -5.23 -7.42 14.16
CA LYS A 152 -4.83 -8.79 14.54
C LYS A 152 -5.50 -9.89 13.71
N THR A 153 -6.03 -9.52 12.54
CA THR A 153 -6.79 -10.43 11.68
C THR A 153 -6.24 -10.48 10.26
N TYR A 154 -6.53 -11.59 9.57
CA TYR A 154 -6.25 -11.74 8.16
C TYR A 154 -7.39 -12.40 7.41
N TYR A 155 -7.48 -12.07 6.13
CA TYR A 155 -8.31 -12.75 5.15
C TYR A 155 -7.42 -13.27 4.02
N GLU A 156 -7.67 -14.50 3.58
CA GLU A 156 -6.86 -15.18 2.58
C GLU A 156 -7.68 -15.46 1.33
N LEU A 157 -7.19 -14.97 0.19
CA LEU A 157 -7.71 -15.24 -1.13
C LEU A 157 -6.63 -15.95 -1.95
N LEU A 158 -6.78 -17.26 -2.13
CA LEU A 158 -5.94 -18.05 -3.01
C LEU A 158 -6.71 -18.36 -4.29
N THR A 159 -6.14 -17.97 -5.42
CA THR A 159 -6.73 -18.09 -6.76
C THR A 159 -5.82 -18.91 -7.69
N ASN A 160 -4.54 -19.01 -7.35
CA ASN A 160 -3.55 -19.76 -8.11
C ASN A 160 -2.60 -20.55 -7.19
N ASP A 161 -1.89 -21.52 -7.76
CA ASP A 161 -0.96 -22.36 -7.01
C ASP A 161 0.47 -21.76 -6.90
N THR A 162 0.68 -20.51 -7.33
CA THR A 162 2.01 -19.88 -7.32
C THR A 162 2.48 -19.58 -5.89
N ASP A 163 3.79 -19.63 -5.67
CA ASP A 163 4.40 -19.36 -4.34
C ASP A 163 4.43 -17.89 -3.95
N ASN A 164 4.07 -17.01 -4.89
CA ASN A 164 3.99 -15.58 -4.69
C ASN A 164 2.64 -15.22 -4.07
N ILE A 165 2.67 -14.45 -2.99
CA ILE A 165 1.47 -13.92 -2.34
C ILE A 165 1.64 -12.44 -2.02
N PHE A 166 0.63 -11.66 -2.38
CA PHE A 166 0.61 -10.23 -2.09
C PHE A 166 -0.05 -10.00 -0.74
N ILE A 167 0.72 -9.44 0.20
CA ILE A 167 0.25 -9.09 1.53
C ILE A 167 -0.23 -7.65 1.49
N VAL A 168 -1.53 -7.45 1.69
CA VAL A 168 -2.14 -6.12 1.69
C VAL A 168 -2.51 -5.76 3.11
N ASN A 169 -1.78 -4.80 3.69
CA ASN A 169 -2.03 -4.35 5.05
C ASN A 169 -2.86 -3.06 5.06
N SER A 170 -3.81 -3.02 5.97
CA SER A 170 -4.64 -1.84 6.22
C SER A 170 -4.24 -1.21 7.55
N LEU A 171 -3.94 0.09 7.51
CA LEU A 171 -3.60 0.87 8.68
C LEU A 171 -4.81 1.75 9.05
N ASP A 172 -5.37 1.46 10.22
CA ASP A 172 -6.28 2.39 10.90
C ASP A 172 -5.48 3.56 11.47
N LYS A 173 -6.12 4.73 11.62
CA LYS A 173 -5.47 5.99 12.00
C LYS A 173 -4.61 5.85 13.26
N GLY A 174 -3.31 6.16 13.11
CA GLY A 174 -2.39 6.44 14.22
C GLY A 174 -1.35 7.48 13.79
N ILE A 175 -1.44 8.68 14.37
CA ILE A 175 -0.45 9.78 14.48
C ILE A 175 0.33 10.13 13.18
N GLY A 176 -0.13 11.18 12.47
CA GLY A 176 0.71 11.93 11.52
C GLY A 176 0.20 12.05 10.07
N SER A 177 -0.91 11.40 9.70
CA SER A 177 -1.48 11.55 8.35
C SER A 177 -2.69 12.47 8.37
N GLY A 178 -2.57 13.63 7.72
CA GLY A 178 -3.65 14.60 7.58
C GLY A 178 -4.92 13.99 6.96
N SER A 179 -6.05 14.20 7.65
CA SER A 179 -7.46 14.21 7.22
C SER A 179 -8.06 13.24 6.18
N PHE A 180 -7.35 12.24 5.65
CA PHE A 180 -7.90 11.37 4.60
C PHE A 180 -7.77 9.88 4.93
N GLY A 181 -8.89 9.24 5.27
CA GLY A 181 -9.17 7.80 5.07
C GLY A 181 -8.31 6.74 5.79
N LYS A 182 -8.71 5.47 5.62
CA LYS A 182 -7.88 4.28 5.88
C LYS A 182 -6.78 4.21 4.81
N LYS A 183 -5.55 3.86 5.19
CA LYS A 183 -4.44 3.68 4.24
C LYS A 183 -4.15 2.21 4.03
N TYR A 184 -3.92 1.84 2.77
CA TYR A 184 -3.54 0.49 2.38
C TYR A 184 -2.13 0.49 1.83
N GLY A 185 -1.36 -0.53 2.20
CA GLY A 185 -0.05 -0.80 1.60
C GLY A 185 0.04 -2.26 1.20
N TYR A 186 0.92 -2.56 0.25
CA TYR A 186 1.12 -3.94 -0.19
C TYR A 186 2.60 -4.34 -0.15
N GLN A 187 2.84 -5.64 -0.05
CA GLN A 187 4.16 -6.24 -0.12
C GLN A 187 4.07 -7.57 -0.86
N LEU A 188 4.99 -7.83 -1.77
CA LEU A 188 5.16 -9.16 -2.38
C LEU A 188 6.02 -10.02 -1.45
N ASN A 189 5.55 -11.23 -1.10
CA ASN A 189 6.29 -12.19 -0.29
C ASN A 189 6.05 -13.62 -0.77
N THR A 190 6.78 -14.56 -0.17
CA THR A 190 6.60 -16.00 -0.36
C THR A 190 5.48 -16.54 0.53
N LYS A 191 4.92 -17.71 0.14
CA LYS A 191 3.96 -18.46 0.96
C LYS A 191 4.46 -18.74 2.38
N ASP A 192 5.73 -19.02 2.57
CA ASP A 192 6.30 -19.33 3.89
C ASP A 192 6.21 -18.12 4.83
N TYR A 193 6.57 -16.94 4.34
CA TYR A 193 6.42 -15.71 5.11
C TYR A 193 4.94 -15.42 5.43
N ALA A 194 4.05 -15.63 4.46
CA ALA A 194 2.62 -15.53 4.71
C ALA A 194 2.14 -16.54 5.77
N ASN A 195 2.67 -17.76 5.80
CA ASN A 195 2.29 -18.76 6.81
C ASN A 195 2.72 -18.34 8.22
N ASN A 196 3.86 -17.68 8.38
CA ASN A 196 4.28 -17.09 9.67
C ASN A 196 3.31 -15.99 10.15
N ILE A 197 2.77 -15.19 9.22
CA ILE A 197 1.73 -14.21 9.55
C ILE A 197 0.42 -14.91 9.93
N LYS A 198 0.01 -15.94 9.18
CA LYS A 198 -1.22 -16.71 9.43
C LYS A 198 -1.21 -17.40 10.80
N SER A 199 -0.06 -17.86 11.29
CA SER A 199 0.04 -18.51 12.60
C SER A 199 -0.21 -17.54 13.76
N SER A 200 0.22 -16.28 13.61
CA SER A 200 0.09 -15.26 14.66
C SER A 200 -1.27 -14.55 14.66
N LEU A 201 -1.95 -14.47 13.50
CA LEU A 201 -3.19 -13.72 13.34
C LEU A 201 -4.45 -14.61 13.39
N TYR A 202 -5.61 -13.98 13.60
CA TYR A 202 -6.92 -14.63 13.51
C TYR A 202 -7.43 -14.64 12.06
N LYS A 203 -7.82 -15.81 11.56
CA LYS A 203 -8.36 -15.98 10.21
C LYS A 203 -9.83 -15.56 10.16
N LEU A 204 -10.16 -14.67 9.25
CA LEU A 204 -11.54 -14.30 8.93
C LEU A 204 -12.08 -15.22 7.84
N ASP A 205 -13.21 -15.88 8.12
CA ASP A 205 -13.97 -16.62 7.10
C ASP A 205 -14.73 -15.64 6.18
N ASN A 206 -15.19 -14.52 6.74
CA ASN A 206 -15.92 -13.48 6.03
C ASN A 206 -15.51 -12.10 6.58
N ILE A 207 -15.25 -11.16 5.68
CA ILE A 207 -14.79 -9.81 6.01
C ILE A 207 -15.88 -8.98 6.69
N ASP A 208 -17.16 -9.23 6.38
CA ASP A 208 -18.29 -8.55 7.03
C ASP A 208 -18.73 -9.25 8.31
N LYS A 209 -18.47 -10.55 8.42
CA LYS A 209 -18.92 -11.40 9.52
C LYS A 209 -17.73 -12.09 10.16
N PRO A 210 -17.00 -11.36 11.05
CA PRO A 210 -15.77 -11.86 11.65
C PRO A 210 -16.01 -13.04 12.61
N LEU A 211 -17.24 -13.22 13.10
CA LEU A 211 -17.67 -14.36 13.90
C LEU A 211 -18.97 -14.98 13.41
N LYS A 212 -19.06 -16.30 13.60
CA LYS A 212 -20.31 -17.07 13.53
C LYS A 212 -21.12 -16.88 14.81
N ALA A 213 -22.36 -17.36 14.82
CA ALA A 213 -23.20 -17.29 16.01
C ALA A 213 -22.52 -17.94 17.23
N ILE A 214 -22.80 -17.43 18.44
CA ILE A 214 -22.24 -17.92 19.71
C ILE A 214 -22.41 -19.43 19.93
N SER A 215 -23.44 -20.04 19.35
CA SER A 215 -23.70 -21.48 19.41
C SER A 215 -22.67 -22.32 18.66
N TYR A 216 -21.98 -21.76 17.67
CA TYR A 216 -20.96 -22.45 16.87
C TYR A 216 -19.67 -22.72 17.65
N TYR A 217 -19.33 -21.86 18.62
CA TYR A 217 -18.07 -21.91 19.35
C TYR A 217 -18.21 -22.60 20.71
N LYS A 218 -17.19 -23.36 21.12
CA LYS A 218 -17.02 -23.77 22.53
C LYS A 218 -16.32 -22.65 23.33
N VAL A 219 -16.36 -22.73 24.66
CA VAL A 219 -15.67 -21.73 25.52
C VAL A 219 -14.17 -21.68 25.21
N GLU A 220 -13.55 -22.85 25.06
CA GLU A 220 -12.13 -22.98 24.69
C GLU A 220 -11.80 -22.32 23.34
N ASP A 221 -12.71 -22.39 22.37
CA ASP A 221 -12.51 -21.77 21.05
C ASP A 221 -12.52 -20.24 21.18
N LEU A 222 -13.43 -19.68 21.98
CA LEU A 222 -13.48 -18.24 22.24
C LEU A 222 -12.23 -17.75 22.98
N ILE A 223 -11.71 -18.53 23.94
CA ILE A 223 -10.46 -18.21 24.63
C ILE A 223 -9.29 -18.17 23.63
N LYS A 224 -9.19 -19.14 22.72
CA LYS A 224 -8.15 -19.15 21.67
C LYS A 224 -8.24 -17.91 20.77
N ILE A 225 -9.46 -17.48 20.41
CA ILE A 225 -9.68 -16.28 19.61
C ILE A 225 -9.27 -15.03 20.40
N CYS A 226 -9.69 -14.90 21.66
CA CYS A 226 -9.27 -13.80 22.54
C CYS A 226 -7.75 -13.72 22.66
N ASN A 227 -7.06 -14.85 22.83
CA ASN A 227 -5.60 -14.88 22.92
C ASN A 227 -4.93 -14.36 21.64
N LYS A 228 -5.46 -14.71 20.45
CA LYS A 228 -4.95 -14.17 19.17
C LYS A 228 -5.21 -12.68 18.99
N LEU A 229 -6.37 -12.20 19.46
CA LEU A 229 -6.75 -10.79 19.39
C LEU A 229 -6.17 -9.96 20.53
N VAL A 230 -5.46 -10.58 21.48
CA VAL A 230 -4.92 -9.95 22.69
C VAL A 230 -6.04 -9.30 23.53
N ILE A 231 -7.17 -10.00 23.65
CA ILE A 231 -8.32 -9.62 24.46
C ILE A 231 -8.21 -10.31 25.83
N GLU A 232 -8.42 -9.56 26.90
CA GLU A 232 -8.39 -10.09 28.26
C GLU A 232 -9.52 -11.09 28.50
N THR A 233 -9.17 -12.31 28.91
CA THR A 233 -10.10 -13.43 29.18
C THR A 233 -10.54 -13.51 30.64
N ILE A 234 -9.89 -12.75 31.52
CA ILE A 234 -10.16 -12.72 32.96
C ILE A 234 -10.78 -11.36 33.31
N ASN A 235 -11.79 -11.36 34.18
CA ASN A 235 -12.37 -10.13 34.68
C ASN A 235 -11.46 -9.51 35.77
N LYS A 236 -10.90 -8.32 35.51
CA LYS A 236 -10.01 -7.59 36.43
C LYS A 236 -10.61 -7.31 37.81
N GLN A 237 -11.93 -7.25 37.93
CA GLN A 237 -12.60 -6.95 39.20
C GLN A 237 -12.71 -8.18 40.11
N ASN A 238 -12.85 -9.37 39.53
CA ASN A 238 -13.27 -10.57 40.26
C ASN A 238 -12.25 -11.72 40.17
N GLY A 239 -11.23 -11.61 39.32
CA GLY A 239 -10.22 -12.65 39.07
C GLY A 239 -10.77 -13.92 38.39
N LYS A 240 -12.07 -13.94 38.04
CA LYS A 240 -12.73 -15.09 37.41
C LYS A 240 -12.63 -15.02 35.88
N GLU A 241 -12.57 -16.20 35.26
CA GLU A 241 -12.68 -16.35 33.81
C GLU A 241 -14.02 -15.78 33.32
N LYS A 242 -13.97 -15.05 32.22
CA LYS A 242 -15.17 -14.50 31.58
C LYS A 242 -16.09 -15.62 31.12
N LEU A 243 -17.39 -15.41 31.28
CA LEU A 243 -18.41 -16.35 30.79
C LEU A 243 -18.38 -16.42 29.26
N LYS A 244 -18.90 -17.51 28.69
CA LYS A 244 -19.00 -17.70 27.23
C LYS A 244 -19.60 -16.48 26.51
N LYS A 245 -20.65 -15.91 27.09
CA LYS A 245 -21.34 -14.73 26.56
C LYS A 245 -20.47 -13.48 26.58
N GLU A 246 -19.77 -13.24 27.70
CA GLU A 246 -18.86 -12.10 27.87
C GLU A 246 -17.65 -12.18 26.94
N LEU A 247 -17.08 -13.37 26.75
CA LEU A 247 -15.99 -13.60 25.79
C LEU A 247 -16.46 -13.29 24.37
N TYR A 248 -17.63 -13.80 23.99
CA TYR A 248 -18.20 -13.57 22.66
C TYR A 248 -18.51 -12.08 22.42
N GLU A 249 -19.10 -11.40 23.40
CA GLU A 249 -19.35 -9.95 23.35
C GLU A 249 -18.06 -9.14 23.27
N ALA A 250 -17.02 -9.49 24.03
CA ALA A 250 -15.73 -8.82 23.98
C ALA A 250 -15.05 -8.96 22.60
N ILE A 251 -15.17 -10.13 21.97
CA ILE A 251 -14.67 -10.31 20.60
C ILE A 251 -15.49 -9.48 19.62
N ILE A 252 -16.82 -9.43 19.74
CA ILE A 252 -17.65 -8.58 18.88
C ILE A 252 -17.28 -7.11 19.03
N GLN A 253 -17.03 -6.62 20.25
CA GLN A 253 -16.63 -5.23 20.49
C GLN A 253 -15.26 -4.87 19.91
N TYR A 254 -14.41 -5.86 19.67
CA TYR A 254 -13.11 -5.65 19.04
C TYR A 254 -13.23 -5.32 17.54
N PHE A 255 -14.27 -5.83 16.87
CA PHE A 255 -14.50 -5.67 15.43
C PHE A 255 -15.41 -4.48 15.13
#